data_AF-A0A914PSF9-F1
#
_entry.id   AF-A0A914PSF9-F1
#
_cell.length_a   1.000
_cell.length_b   1.000
_cell.length_c   1.000
_cell.angle_alpha   90.00
_cell.angle_beta   90.00
_cell.angle_gamma   90.00
#
_symmetry.space_group_name_H-M   'P 1'
#
loop_
_entity.id
_entity.type
_entity.pdbx_description
1 polymer ?
#
loop_
_entity_poly.entity_id
_entity_poly.type
_entity_poly.pdbx_seq_one_letter_code
_entity_poly.pdbx_strand_id
1 'polypeptide(L)'
;MLLPNVEFFQQNAKSINPEWNNKFDMVMIFDACHDQCRPDLAIKEIHRVLKPGGIFAMVEIDGTSNVHQDKLTFGPAACAFYSASVFHCLAVGSNSEGKEFERR
;
A
#
# COMPACT_ATOMS: atom_id res chain seq x y z
N MET A 1 -14.25 26.69 -6.44
CA MET A 1 -13.97 26.32 -5.03
C MET A 1 -12.61 25.63 -5.03
N LEU A 2 -11.58 26.27 -4.51
CA LEU A 2 -10.22 25.70 -4.39
C LEU A 2 -9.90 25.62 -2.89
N LEU A 3 -9.44 24.47 -2.42
CA LEU A 3 -8.97 24.28 -1.05
C LEU A 3 -7.52 24.79 -0.96
N PRO A 4 -7.23 25.93 -0.30
CA PRO A 4 -5.91 26.58 -0.36
C PRO A 4 -4.81 25.82 0.39
N ASN A 5 -5.18 24.79 1.15
CA ASN A 5 -4.30 23.96 1.98
C ASN A 5 -4.17 22.52 1.45
N VAL A 6 -4.54 22.28 0.19
CA VAL A 6 -4.48 20.96 -0.44
C VAL A 6 -3.68 21.06 -1.73
N GLU A 7 -2.68 20.19 -1.85
CA GLU A 7 -1.85 20.04 -3.04
C GLU A 7 -1.89 18.57 -3.48
N PHE A 8 -1.82 18.34 -4.79
CA PHE A 8 -1.77 17.00 -5.36
C PHE A 8 -0.46 16.80 -6.11
N PHE A 9 0.17 15.64 -5.90
CA PHE A 9 1.42 15.27 -6.54
C PHE A 9 1.28 13.88 -7.15
N GLN A 10 1.68 13.74 -8.42
CA GLN A 10 1.79 12.43 -9.06
C GLN A 10 3.21 11.89 -8.84
N GLN A 11 3.32 10.81 -8.05
CA GLN A 11 4.60 10.19 -7.73
C GLN A 11 4.47 8.67 -7.67
N ASN A 12 5.60 7.97 -7.79
CA ASN A 12 5.65 6.53 -7.53
C ASN A 12 5.85 6.30 -6.03
N ALA A 13 5.01 5.49 -5.38
CA ALA A 13 5.15 5.20 -3.95
C ALA A 13 6.51 4.57 -3.59
N LYS A 14 7.17 3.87 -4.54
CA LYS A 14 8.52 3.32 -4.38
C LYS A 14 9.63 4.39 -4.38
N SER A 15 9.32 5.63 -4.76
CA SER A 15 10.27 6.75 -4.91
C SER A 15 9.54 8.09 -4.77
N ILE A 16 9.33 8.51 -3.53
CA ILE A 16 8.70 9.80 -3.19
C ILE A 16 9.76 10.90 -3.30
N ASN A 17 9.34 12.16 -3.39
CA ASN A 17 10.25 13.31 -3.56
C ASN A 17 11.44 13.21 -2.57
N PRO A 18 12.71 13.19 -3.03
CA PRO A 18 13.86 13.02 -2.16
C PRO A 18 13.97 14.14 -1.11
N GLU A 19 13.50 15.34 -1.42
CA GLU A 19 13.51 16.51 -0.52
C GLU A 19 12.50 16.39 0.64
N TRP A 20 11.65 15.36 0.66
CA TRP A 20 10.61 15.19 1.69
C TRP A 20 11.07 14.40 2.91
N ASN A 21 12.38 14.26 3.14
CA ASN A 21 12.91 13.58 4.32
C ASN A 21 12.46 14.25 5.62
N ASN A 22 11.90 13.50 6.58
CA ASN A 22 11.36 14.02 7.83
C ASN A 22 10.40 15.22 7.65
N LYS A 23 9.52 15.18 6.64
CA LYS A 23 8.67 16.32 6.26
C LYS A 23 7.29 16.28 6.89
N PHE A 24 6.71 15.10 7.07
CA PHE A 24 5.31 14.96 7.48
C PHE A 24 5.18 14.47 8.93
N ASP A 25 4.22 15.04 9.64
CA ASP A 25 3.85 14.59 10.99
C ASP A 25 2.95 13.35 10.95
N MET A 26 2.18 13.20 9.87
CA MET A 26 1.29 12.06 9.64
C MET A 26 1.31 11.67 8.16
N VAL A 27 1.38 10.36 7.90
CA VAL A 27 1.22 9.78 6.57
C VAL A 27 0.14 8.73 6.65
N MET A 28 -0.73 8.70 5.64
CA MET A 28 -1.84 7.76 5.55
C MET A 28 -1.80 7.02 4.22
N ILE A 29 -2.11 5.72 4.25
CA ILE A 29 -2.40 4.93 3.07
C ILE A 29 -3.73 4.21 3.28
N PHE A 30 -4.64 4.34 2.32
CA PHE A 30 -5.98 3.77 2.39
C PHE A 30 -6.16 2.81 1.22
N ASP A 31 -6.27 1.52 1.52
CA ASP A 31 -6.60 0.44 0.59
C ASP A 31 -5.73 0.43 -0.68
N ALA A 32 -4.40 0.55 -0.49
CA ALA A 32 -3.48 0.76 -1.60
C ALA A 32 -2.11 0.10 -1.42
N CYS A 33 -1.78 -0.37 -0.21
CA CYS A 33 -0.50 -1.00 0.08
C CYS A 33 -0.43 -2.39 -0.56
N HIS A 34 -1.50 -3.19 -0.44
CA HIS A 34 -1.53 -4.55 -0.94
C HIS A 34 -1.46 -4.65 -2.48
N ASP A 35 -1.80 -3.57 -3.18
CA ASP A 35 -1.71 -3.45 -4.63
C ASP A 35 -0.33 -3.01 -5.13
N GLN A 36 0.60 -2.63 -4.24
CA GLN A 36 1.96 -2.26 -4.65
C GLN A 36 2.73 -3.50 -5.09
N CYS A 37 3.48 -3.38 -6.19
CA CYS A 37 4.42 -4.44 -6.59
C CYS A 37 5.62 -4.60 -5.65
N ARG A 38 6.02 -3.50 -5.01
CA ARG A 38 7.06 -3.48 -3.97
C ARG A 38 6.53 -2.71 -2.75
N PRO A 39 5.61 -3.31 -1.97
CA PRO A 39 5.05 -2.65 -0.78
C PRO A 39 6.15 -2.35 0.25
N ASP A 40 7.22 -3.15 0.26
CA ASP A 40 8.40 -2.91 1.09
C ASP A 40 9.10 -1.58 0.77
N LEU A 41 9.19 -1.20 -0.50
CA LEU A 41 9.79 0.08 -0.92
C LEU A 41 8.86 1.25 -0.61
N ALA A 42 7.54 1.08 -0.80
CA ALA A 42 6.57 2.09 -0.42
C ALA A 42 6.60 2.39 1.09
N ILE A 43 6.62 1.35 1.93
CA ILE A 43 6.71 1.51 3.39
C ILE A 43 8.04 2.15 3.81
N LYS A 44 9.16 1.83 3.13
CA LYS A 44 10.46 2.50 3.37
C LYS A 44 10.40 3.99 3.07
N GLU A 45 9.77 4.38 1.97
CA GLU A 45 9.60 5.79 1.63
C GLU A 45 8.68 6.50 2.63
N ILE A 46 7.57 5.87 3.04
CA ILE A 46 6.69 6.40 4.10
C ILE A 46 7.49 6.67 5.39
N HIS A 47 8.31 5.71 5.82
CA HIS A 47 9.17 5.89 6.99
C HIS A 47 10.17 7.05 6.81
N ARG A 48 10.79 7.18 5.62
CA ARG A 48 11.74 8.27 5.32
C ARG A 48 11.09 9.65 5.38
N VAL A 49 9.87 9.79 4.86
CA VAL A 49 9.20 11.09 4.79
C VAL A 49 8.54 11.51 6.10
N LEU A 50 8.32 10.56 7.02
CA LEU A 50 7.83 10.85 8.37
C LEU A 50 8.91 11.51 9.22
N LYS A 51 8.53 12.53 10.00
CA LYS A 51 9.38 13.08 11.06
C LYS A 51 9.64 12.04 12.15
N PRO A 52 10.73 12.18 12.94
CA PRO A 52 10.91 11.38 14.16
C PRO A 52 9.70 11.56 15.09
N GLY A 53 9.06 10.45 15.47
CA GLY A 53 7.83 10.46 16.27
C GLY A 53 6.53 10.72 15.49
N GLY A 54 6.60 10.84 14.16
CA GLY A 54 5.43 10.94 13.29
C GLY A 54 4.59 9.67 13.25
N ILE A 55 3.34 9.80 12.80
CA ILE A 55 2.35 8.71 12.80
C ILE A 55 2.14 8.19 11.37
N PHE A 56 2.29 6.88 11.20
CA PHE A 56 1.80 6.17 10.03
C PHE A 56 0.46 5.50 10.35
N ALA A 57 -0.57 5.79 9.56
CA ALA A 57 -1.85 5.07 9.61
C ALA A 57 -2.10 4.33 8.28
N MET A 58 -2.44 3.06 8.39
CA MET A 58 -2.72 2.18 7.26
C MET A 58 -4.08 1.54 7.45
N VAL A 59 -4.93 1.63 6.43
CA VAL A 59 -6.23 0.97 6.38
C VAL A 59 -6.21 0.01 5.22
N GLU A 60 -6.42 -1.28 5.48
CA GLU A 60 -6.30 -2.36 4.52
C GLU A 60 -7.40 -3.40 4.76
N ILE A 61 -7.59 -4.31 3.81
CA ILE A 61 -8.53 -5.43 3.92
C ILE A 61 -8.14 -6.35 5.09
N ASP A 62 -9.14 -6.72 5.90
CA ASP A 62 -8.95 -7.70 6.99
C ASP A 62 -8.79 -9.11 6.41
N GLY A 63 -7.70 -9.78 6.81
CA GLY A 63 -7.35 -11.10 6.36
C GLY A 63 -6.36 -11.74 7.32
N THR A 64 -6.53 -13.04 7.58
CA THR A 64 -5.71 -13.75 8.56
C THR A 64 -4.36 -14.20 8.00
N SER A 65 -4.08 -13.89 6.72
CA SER A 65 -2.94 -14.42 5.95
C SER A 65 -2.94 -15.95 5.81
N ASN A 66 -4.10 -16.60 6.01
CA ASN A 66 -4.25 -18.04 5.90
C ASN A 66 -5.64 -18.38 5.34
N VAL A 67 -5.68 -18.90 4.11
CA VAL A 67 -6.94 -19.20 3.41
C VAL A 67 -7.89 -20.14 4.16
N HIS A 68 -7.36 -21.08 4.94
CA HIS A 68 -8.20 -21.97 5.75
C HIS A 68 -8.86 -21.20 6.91
N GLN A 69 -8.09 -20.37 7.59
CA GLN A 69 -8.60 -19.52 8.67
C GLN A 69 -9.54 -18.43 8.13
N ASP A 70 -9.25 -17.80 7.00
CA ASP A 70 -10.15 -16.84 6.36
C ASP A 70 -11.52 -17.46 6.06
N LYS A 71 -11.54 -18.70 5.57
CA LYS A 71 -12.79 -19.44 5.35
C LYS A 71 -13.57 -19.65 6.65
N LEU A 72 -12.89 -19.94 7.77
CA LEU A 72 -13.54 -20.14 9.07
C LEU A 72 -14.03 -18.80 9.66
N THR A 73 -13.23 -17.74 9.54
CA THR A 73 -13.50 -16.42 10.12
C THR A 73 -14.56 -15.64 9.34
N PHE A 74 -14.48 -15.63 8.01
CA PHE A 74 -15.32 -14.79 7.15
C PHE A 74 -16.36 -15.58 6.34
N GLY A 75 -16.31 -16.92 6.39
CA GLY A 75 -17.30 -17.77 5.73
C GLY A 75 -17.36 -17.54 4.21
N PRO A 76 -18.58 -17.46 3.62
CA PRO A 76 -18.73 -17.20 2.18
C PRO A 76 -18.14 -15.88 1.70
N ALA A 77 -18.01 -14.86 2.56
CA ALA A 77 -17.45 -13.56 2.20
C ALA A 77 -15.96 -13.67 1.81
N ALA A 78 -15.22 -14.62 2.38
CA ALA A 78 -13.84 -14.89 2.00
C ALA A 78 -13.72 -15.14 0.48
N CYS A 79 -14.67 -15.87 -0.11
CA CYS A 79 -14.67 -16.15 -1.55
C CYS A 79 -14.73 -14.86 -2.39
N ALA A 80 -15.48 -13.85 -1.94
CA ALA A 80 -15.58 -12.57 -2.63
C ALA A 80 -14.26 -11.78 -2.55
N PHE A 81 -13.60 -11.74 -1.37
CA PHE A 81 -12.29 -11.09 -1.21
C PHE A 81 -11.21 -11.73 -2.07
N TYR A 82 -11.11 -13.06 -2.05
CA TYR A 82 -10.14 -13.78 -2.88
C TYR A 82 -10.45 -13.62 -4.38
N SER A 83 -11.72 -13.59 -4.78
CA SER A 83 -12.11 -13.36 -6.17
C SER A 83 -11.72 -11.94 -6.62
N ALA A 84 -12.06 -10.92 -5.84
CA ALA A 84 -11.65 -9.53 -6.11
C ALA A 84 -10.12 -9.42 -6.22
N SER A 85 -9.40 -10.07 -5.31
CA SER A 85 -7.93 -10.08 -5.34
C SER A 85 -7.37 -10.71 -6.61
N VAL A 86 -7.80 -11.93 -6.96
CA VAL A 86 -7.31 -12.65 -8.15
C VAL A 86 -7.59 -11.88 -9.44
N PHE A 87 -8.75 -11.23 -9.56
CA PHE A 87 -9.14 -10.51 -10.77
C PHE A 87 -8.66 -9.05 -10.81
N HIS A 88 -8.08 -8.53 -9.74
CA HIS A 88 -7.59 -7.15 -9.68
C HIS A 88 -6.30 -7.02 -8.88
N CYS A 89 -6.39 -7.06 -7.55
CA CYS A 89 -5.32 -6.65 -6.65
C CYS A 89 -4.03 -7.44 -6.85
N LEU A 90 -4.14 -8.77 -6.87
CA LEU A 90 -3.01 -9.66 -7.09
C LEU A 90 -2.41 -9.46 -8.49
N ALA A 91 -3.23 -9.24 -9.51
CA ALA A 91 -2.77 -9.04 -10.87
C ALA A 91 -1.99 -7.72 -11.01
N VAL A 92 -2.49 -6.64 -10.42
CA VAL A 92 -1.82 -5.32 -10.41
C VAL A 92 -0.57 -5.35 -9.54
N GLY A 93 -0.65 -5.90 -8.33
CA GLY A 93 0.49 -6.05 -7.43
C GLY A 93 1.57 -7.01 -7.95
N SER A 94 1.23 -7.94 -8.84
CA SER A 94 2.23 -8.81 -9.47
C SER A 94 2.83 -8.22 -10.75
N ASN A 95 2.37 -7.05 -11.19
CA ASN A 95 2.84 -6.42 -12.41
C ASN A 95 4.22 -5.76 -12.19
N SER A 96 5.28 -6.43 -12.62
CA SER A 96 6.65 -5.90 -12.60
C SER A 96 7.16 -5.69 -14.02
N GLU A 97 7.96 -4.64 -14.23
CA GLU A 97 8.76 -4.55 -15.46
C GLU A 97 9.70 -5.77 -15.52
N GLY A 98 9.92 -6.33 -16.72
CA GLY A 98 10.59 -7.63 -16.93
C GLY A 98 12.03 -7.77 -16.40
N LYS A 99 12.57 -6.77 -15.70
CA LYS A 99 13.90 -6.78 -15.06
C LYS A 99 13.87 -6.66 -13.52
N GLU A 100 12.72 -6.42 -12.89
CA GLU A 100 12.64 -6.22 -11.43
C GLU A 100 12.59 -7.54 -10.62
N PHE A 101 12.52 -8.71 -11.26
CA PHE A 101 12.43 -10.00 -10.58
C PHE A 101 13.75 -10.48 -9.93
N GLU A 102 14.89 -9.85 -10.24
CA GLU A 102 16.22 -10.33 -9.84
C GLU A 102 16.64 -10.01 -8.39
N ARG A 103 15.86 -9.23 -7.63
CA ARG A 103 16.23 -8.84 -6.26
C ARG A 103 15.05 -8.87 -5.28
N ARG A 104 14.52 -10.07 -5.06
CA ARG A 104 13.79 -10.40 -3.82
C ARG A 104 14.78 -10.82 -2.73
#